data_AF-A0A1G1K919-F1
#
_entry.id   AF-A0A1G1K919-F1
#
_cell.length_a   1.000
_cell.length_b   1.000
_cell.length_c   1.000
_cell.angle_alpha   90.00
_cell.angle_beta   90.00
_cell.angle_gamma   90.00
#
_symmetry.space_group_name_H-M   'P 1'
#
loop_
_entity.id
_entity.type
_entity.pdbx_description
1 polymer ?
#
loop_
_entity_poly.entity_id
_entity_poly.type
_entity_poly.pdbx_seq_one_letter_code
_entity_poly.pdbx_strand_id
1 'polypeptide(L)' 'MESLKRSLVKTISYRLIGAAITGSITWFLTGQLLVGIQVGILDSASKFVFYFIHERAWNKISFGRIKPPEYEI' A
#
# COMPACT_ATOMS: atom_id res chain seq x y z
N MET A 1 -3.96 -20.30 -13.33
CA MET A 1 -3.60 -19.98 -11.94
C MET A 1 -2.36 -19.12 -11.98
N GLU A 2 -2.41 -17.86 -11.54
CA GLU A 2 -1.19 -17.09 -11.37
C GLU A 2 -0.31 -17.80 -10.33
N SER A 3 0.91 -18.14 -10.70
CA SER A 3 1.88 -18.72 -9.78
C SER A 3 2.23 -17.69 -8.71
N LEU A 4 2.27 -18.12 -7.44
CA LEU A 4 2.69 -17.28 -6.30
C LEU A 4 3.98 -16.51 -6.59
N LYS A 5 4.91 -17.11 -7.34
CA LYS A 5 6.16 -16.46 -7.76
C LYS A 5 5.94 -15.22 -8.63
N ARG A 6 4.98 -15.26 -9.57
CA ARG A 6 4.69 -14.14 -10.48
C ARG A 6 4.04 -12.97 -9.75
N SER A 7 3.11 -13.26 -8.83
CA SER A 7 2.45 -12.24 -8.00
C SER A 7 3.42 -11.58 -7.03
N LEU A 8 4.36 -12.33 -6.45
CA LEU A 8 5.42 -11.78 -5.60
C LEU A 8 6.36 -10.84 -6.39
N VAL A 9 6.85 -11.28 -7.55
CA VAL A 9 7.72 -10.44 -8.40
C VAL A 9 7.02 -9.17 -8.84
N LYS A 10 5.74 -9.25 -9.22
CA LYS A 10 4.93 -8.08 -9.59
C LYS A 10 4.78 -7.10 -8.42
N THR A 11 4.54 -7.62 -7.22
CA THR A 11 4.41 -6.82 -6.00
C THR A 11 5.71 -6.12 -5.65
N ILE A 12 6.83 -6.84 -5.67
CA ILE A 12 8.16 -6.28 -5.39
C ILE A 12 8.52 -5.22 -6.44
N SER A 13 8.31 -5.52 -7.72
CA SER A 13 8.58 -4.58 -8.81
C SER A 13 7.80 -3.28 -8.64
N TYR A 14 6.50 -3.38 -8.33
CA TYR A 14 5.66 -2.20 -8.08
C TYR A 14 6.14 -1.39 -6.85
N ARG A 15 6.57 -2.07 -5.77
CA ARG A 15 7.08 -1.40 -4.56
C ARG A 15 8.41 -0.70 -4.80
N LEU A 16 9.32 -1.32 -5.56
CA LEU A 16 10.59 -0.71 -5.91
C LEU A 16 10.41 0.55 -6.76
N ILE A 17 9.48 0.52 -7.73
CA ILE A 17 9.17 1.68 -8.56
C ILE A 17 8.61 2.82 -7.69
N GLY A 18 7.66 2.53 -6.81
CA GLY A 18 7.08 3.55 -5.92
C GLY A 18 8.10 4.18 -4.96
N ALA A 19 8.95 3.35 -4.36
CA ALA A 19 10.04 3.82 -3.50
C ALA A 19 11.07 4.64 -4.28
N ALA A 20 11.42 4.22 -5.50
CA ALA A 20 12.35 4.93 -6.37
C ALA A 20 11.82 6.30 -6.80
N ILE A 21 10.54 6.40 -7.17
CA ILE A 21 9.92 7.68 -7.53
C ILE A 21 9.94 8.63 -6.33
N THR A 22 9.46 8.16 -5.18
CA THR A 22 9.38 8.99 -3.97
C THR A 22 10.76 9.42 -3.49
N GLY A 23 11.73 8.50 -3.51
CA GLY A 23 13.12 8.79 -3.17
C GLY A 23 13.78 9.74 -4.17
N SER A 24 13.48 9.62 -5.47
CA SER A 24 14.00 10.53 -6.50
C SER A 24 13.43 11.94 -6.35
N ILE A 25 12.13 12.08 -6.09
CA ILE A 25 11.49 13.38 -5.82
C ILE A 25 12.12 14.01 -4.57
N THR A 26 12.24 13.24 -3.49
CA THR A 26 12.84 13.71 -2.24
C THR A 26 14.29 14.12 -2.45
N TRP A 27 15.07 13.33 -3.18
CA TRP A 27 16.45 13.66 -3.51
C TRP A 27 16.53 14.94 -4.36
N PHE A 28 15.67 15.09 -5.36
CA PHE A 28 15.61 16.29 -6.20
C PHE A 28 15.29 17.55 -5.38
N LEU A 29 14.40 17.45 -4.40
CA LEU A 29 14.02 18.58 -3.53
C LEU A 29 15.08 18.89 -2.47
N THR A 30 15.73 17.88 -1.91
CA THR A 30 16.62 18.04 -0.74
C THR A 30 18.10 18.10 -1.12
N GLY A 31 18.47 17.65 -2.33
CA GLY A 31 19.84 17.44 -2.78
C GLY A 31 20.56 16.25 -2.12
N GLN A 32 19.95 15.62 -1.10
CA GLN A 32 20.57 14.57 -0.29
C GLN A 32 20.00 13.18 -0.62
N LEU A 33 20.83 12.30 -1.18
CA LEU A 33 20.42 10.95 -1.59
C LEU A 33 19.99 10.10 -0.39
N LEU A 34 20.68 10.27 0.74
CA LEU A 34 20.43 9.50 1.97
C LEU A 34 19.02 9.75 2.52
N VAL A 35 18.55 11.01 2.45
CA VAL A 35 17.19 11.39 2.82
C VAL A 35 16.18 10.78 1.85
N GLY A 36 16.46 10.79 0.54
CA GLY A 36 15.59 10.17 -0.46
C GLY A 36 15.38 8.68 -0.25
N ILE A 37 16.45 7.94 0.08
CA ILE A 37 16.36 6.51 0.39
C ILE A 37 15.53 6.28 1.66
N GLN A 38 15.77 7.05 2.72
CA GLN A 38 15.02 6.95 3.97
C GLN A 38 13.52 7.20 3.75
N VAL A 39 13.18 8.25 2.99
CA VAL A 39 11.79 8.58 2.67
C VAL A 39 11.14 7.51 1.81
N GLY A 40 11.82 6.97 0.79
CA GLY A 40 11.27 5.90 -0.05
C GLY A 40 10.91 4.63 0.73
N ILE A 41 11.74 4.26 1.71
CA ILE A 41 11.46 3.13 2.62
C ILE A 41 10.31 3.47 3.56
N LEU A 42 10.34 4.67 4.17
CA LEU A 42 9.32 5.11 5.11
C LEU A 42 7.94 5.24 4.43
N ASP A 43 7.89 5.72 3.20
CA ASP A 43 6.68 5.81 2.37
C ASP A 43 6.06 4.42 2.14
N SER A 44 6.89 3.44 1.77
CA SER A 44 6.44 2.06 1.57
C SER A 44 5.86 1.45 2.86
N ALA A 45 6.49 1.71 4.01
CA ALA A 45 6.00 1.28 5.32
C ALA A 45 4.72 2.02 5.73
N SER A 46 4.67 3.33 5.51
CA SER A 46 3.52 4.18 5.83
C SER A 46 2.28 3.73 5.07
N LYS A 47 2.40 3.41 3.78
CA LYS A 47 1.27 2.90 2.98
C LYS A 47 0.64 1.64 3.59
N PHE A 48 1.42 0.75 4.20
CA PHE A 48 0.85 -0.40 4.92
C PHE A 48 0.06 0.03 6.15
N VAL A 49 0.62 0.93 6.96
CA VAL A 49 -0.04 1.44 8.18
C VAL A 49 -1.34 2.16 7.82
N PHE A 50 -1.30 3.07 6.86
CA PHE A 50 -2.47 3.80 6.38
C PHE A 50 -3.50 2.88 5.75
N TYR A 51 -3.09 1.88 4.95
CA TYR A 51 -4.01 0.90 4.40
C TYR A 51 -4.70 0.10 5.50
N PHE A 52 -3.98 -0.35 6.52
CA PHE A 52 -4.57 -1.07 7.65
C PHE A 52 -5.56 -0.21 8.44
N ILE A 53 -5.21 1.04 8.73
CA ILE A 53 -6.12 1.99 9.39
C ILE A 53 -7.34 2.27 8.52
N HIS A 54 -7.14 2.47 7.22
CA HIS A 54 -8.22 2.70 6.26
C HIS A 54 -9.16 1.51 6.21
N GLU A 55 -8.65 0.28 6.11
CA GLU A 55 -9.46 -0.94 6.13
C GLU A 55 -10.23 -1.08 7.44
N ARG A 56 -9.59 -0.79 8.59
CA ARG A 56 -10.23 -0.82 9.90
C ARG A 56 -11.33 0.24 10.04
N ALA A 57 -11.10 1.45 9.52
CA ALA A 57 -12.08 2.52 9.48
C ALA A 57 -13.24 2.15 8.55
N TRP A 58 -12.94 1.61 7.36
CA TRP A 58 -13.93 1.16 6.39
C TRP A 58 -14.81 0.03 6.92
N ASN A 59 -14.25 -0.91 7.68
CA ASN A 59 -15.00 -2.00 8.29
C ASN A 59 -16.04 -1.49 9.33
N LYS A 60 -15.82 -0.32 9.92
CA LYS A 60 -16.81 0.34 10.80
C LYS A 60 -17.93 1.04 10.03
N ILE A 61 -17.70 1.36 8.76
CA ILE A 61 -18.69 2.02 7.90
C ILE A 61 -19.54 0.91 7.24
N SER A 62 -20.86 0.92 7.47
CA SER A 62 -21.78 -0.06 6.88
C SER A 62 -22.17 0.24 5.43
N PHE A 63 -21.41 1.11 4.75
CA PHE A 63 -21.72 1.58 3.41
C PHE A 63 -21.59 0.42 2.41
N GLY A 64 -22.67 0.11 1.69
CA GLY A 64 -22.71 -0.98 0.71
C GLY A 64 -22.87 -2.39 1.29
N ARG A 65 -23.10 -2.57 2.60
CA ARG A 65 -23.43 -3.89 3.16
C ARG A 65 -24.88 -4.28 2.81
N ILE A 66 -25.03 -5.23 1.90
CA ILE A 66 -26.29 -5.92 1.65
C ILE A 66 -26.52 -6.85 2.84
N LYS A 67 -27.58 -6.64 3.62
CA LYS A 67 -27.97 -7.57 4.69
C LYS A 67 -28.25 -8.94 4.06
N PRO A 68 -27.70 -10.05 4.58
CA PRO A 68 -28.10 -11.37 4.13
C PRO A 68 -29.62 -11.55 4.36
N PRO A 69 -30.34 -12.21 3.45
CA PRO A 69 -31.77 -12.46 3.65
C PRO A 69 -31.97 -13.31 4.91
N GLU A 70 -32.88 -12.87 5.78
CA GLU A 70 -33.13 -13.44 7.12
C GLU A 70 -33.97 -14.74 7.09
N TYR A 71 -33.75 -15.64 6.13
CA TYR A 71 -34.47 -16.91 6.09
C TYR A 71 -33.54 -18.09 5.83
N GLU A 72 -33.15 -18.77 6.90
CA GLU A 72 -32.99 -20.22 6.90
C GLU A 72 -33.83 -20.75 8.06
N ILE A 73 -34.95 -21.41 7.72
CA ILE A 73 -35.75 -22.27 8.61
C ILE A 73 -35.35 -23.70 8.31
#